data_AF-A0A355AAR3-F1
#
_entry.id   AF-A0A355AAR3-F1
#
_cell.length_a   1.000
_cell.length_b   1.000
_cell.length_c   1.000
_cell.angle_alpha   90.00
_cell.angle_beta   90.00
_cell.angle_gamma   90.00
#
_symmetry.space_group_name_H-M   'P 1'
#
loop_
_entity.id
_entity.type
_entity.pdbx_description
1 polymer ?
#
loop_
_entity_poly.entity_id
_entity_poly.type
_entity_poly.pdbx_seq_one_letter_code
_entity_poly.pdbx_strand_id
1 'polypeptide(L)'
;MSEESVILPLKKPKWIRVKLPVGKKYTELRGVVEKYNLNTICTSGSCPNMGECWSEGTATFMILGNTCTRSCGFCGVKTGRPETVDWEEPEKVARSIKLMQIKHAVITSVDRDDLKD
;
A
#
# COMPACT_ATOMS: atom_id res chain seq x y z
N MET A 1 -13.49 37.97 4.89
CA MET A 1 -13.35 36.73 4.10
C MET A 1 -11.88 36.59 3.80
N SER A 2 -11.16 35.81 4.63
CA SER A 2 -9.71 35.65 4.51
C SER A 2 -9.37 34.84 3.26
N GLU A 3 -8.59 35.43 2.36
CA GLU A 3 -7.96 34.74 1.24
C GLU A 3 -7.00 33.69 1.80
N GLU A 4 -7.41 32.42 1.81
CA GLU A 4 -6.48 31.31 2.01
C GLU A 4 -5.60 31.18 0.77
N SER A 5 -4.32 31.57 0.90
CA SER A 5 -3.31 31.35 -0.12
C SER A 5 -3.01 29.85 -0.21
N VAL A 6 -3.42 29.24 -1.33
CA VAL A 6 -3.10 27.83 -1.61
C VAL A 6 -1.60 27.74 -1.91
N ILE A 7 -0.83 27.27 -0.92
CA ILE A 7 0.60 26.99 -1.10
C ILE A 7 0.73 25.78 -2.02
N LEU A 8 1.17 26.01 -3.26
CA LEU A 8 1.43 24.93 -4.20
C LEU A 8 2.65 24.12 -3.74
N PRO A 9 2.59 22.78 -3.78
CA PRO A 9 3.70 21.93 -3.35
C PRO A 9 4.94 22.18 -4.23
N LEU A 10 6.09 22.31 -3.58
CA LEU A 10 7.38 22.46 -4.25
C LEU A 10 7.61 21.29 -5.22
N LYS A 11 8.04 21.62 -6.44
CA LYS A 11 8.29 20.62 -7.48
C LYS A 11 9.43 19.70 -7.04
N LYS A 12 9.17 18.39 -6.99
CA LYS A 12 10.19 17.38 -6.64
C LYS A 12 11.43 17.53 -7.55
N PRO A 13 12.67 17.47 -7.02
CA PRO A 13 13.91 17.50 -7.83
C PRO A 13 13.93 16.41 -8.91
N LYS A 14 14.72 16.59 -9.97
CA LYS A 14 14.77 15.61 -11.07
C LYS A 14 15.28 14.22 -10.64
N TRP A 15 16.24 14.18 -9.71
CA TRP A 15 16.92 12.95 -9.30
C TRP A 15 16.06 11.96 -8.50
N ILE A 16 14.96 12.40 -7.88
CA ILE A 16 14.06 11.53 -7.09
C ILE A 16 12.87 11.01 -7.92
N ARG A 17 12.74 11.43 -9.18
CA ARG A 17 11.61 11.04 -10.03
C ARG A 17 11.91 9.71 -10.70
N VAL A 18 11.01 8.76 -10.52
CA VAL A 18 11.02 7.47 -11.21
C VAL A 18 10.08 7.51 -12.41
N LYS A 19 10.32 6.62 -13.38
CA LYS A 19 9.34 6.34 -14.42
C LYS A 19 8.21 5.52 -13.81
N LEU A 20 6.97 5.81 -14.21
CA LEU A 20 5.85 4.97 -13.80
C LEU A 20 6.08 3.54 -14.30
N PRO A 21 5.77 2.54 -13.48
CA PRO A 21 5.94 1.16 -13.87
C PRO A 21 5.03 0.83 -15.05
N VAL A 22 5.65 0.42 -16.15
CA VAL A 22 5.00 -0.01 -17.38
C VAL A 22 5.49 -1.42 -17.70
N GLY A 23 4.58 -2.36 -17.94
CA GLY A 23 4.95 -3.72 -18.32
C GLY A 23 3.95 -4.79 -17.87
N LYS A 24 3.99 -5.93 -18.56
CA LYS A 24 3.06 -7.06 -18.36
C LYS A 24 3.06 -7.58 -16.92
N LYS A 25 4.26 -7.77 -16.33
CA LYS A 25 4.43 -8.31 -14.97
C LYS A 25 3.82 -7.40 -13.90
N TYR A 26 3.95 -6.08 -14.05
CA TYR A 26 3.31 -5.12 -13.14
C TYR A 26 1.78 -5.18 -13.25
N THR A 27 1.24 -5.19 -14.47
CA THR A 27 -0.22 -5.28 -14.70
C THR A 27 -0.80 -6.59 -14.18
N GLU A 28 -0.11 -7.71 -14.38
CA GLU A 28 -0.50 -9.02 -13.84
C GLU A 28 -0.55 -8.99 -12.31
N LEU A 29 0.51 -8.50 -11.66
CA LEU A 29 0.57 -8.42 -10.19
C LEU A 29 -0.46 -7.46 -9.61
N ARG A 30 -0.69 -6.32 -10.27
CA ARG A 30 -1.77 -5.39 -9.90
C ARG A 30 -3.14 -6.06 -10.01
N GLY A 31 -3.38 -6.80 -11.09
CA GLY A 31 -4.62 -7.56 -11.28
C GLY A 31 -4.81 -8.63 -10.21
N VAL A 32 -3.74 -9.28 -9.73
CA VAL A 32 -3.81 -10.22 -8.60
C VAL A 32 -4.17 -9.51 -7.30
N VAL A 33 -3.51 -8.39 -6.98
CA VAL A 33 -3.80 -7.58 -5.79
C VAL A 33 -5.26 -7.12 -5.77
N GLU A 34 -5.76 -6.62 -6.89
CA GLU A 34 -7.17 -6.19 -7.03
C GLU A 34 -8.14 -7.38 -6.96
N LYS A 35 -7.83 -8.50 -7.63
CA LYS A 35 -8.70 -9.70 -7.64
C LYS A 35 -8.88 -10.34 -6.27
N TYR A 36 -7.85 -10.33 -5.43
CA TYR A 36 -7.88 -10.92 -4.10
C TYR A 36 -8.10 -9.90 -2.98
N ASN A 37 -8.46 -8.66 -3.34
CA ASN A 37 -8.76 -7.55 -2.43
C ASN A 37 -7.67 -7.36 -1.35
N LEU A 38 -6.41 -7.43 -1.78
CA LEU A 38 -5.27 -7.33 -0.86
C LEU A 38 -4.86 -5.88 -0.66
N ASN A 39 -4.52 -5.55 0.58
CA ASN A 39 -3.91 -4.27 0.89
C ASN A 39 -2.39 -4.41 0.88
N THR A 40 -1.71 -3.50 0.19
CA THR A 40 -0.24 -3.42 0.18
C THR A 40 0.17 -1.99 0.47
N ILE A 41 1.23 -1.79 1.24
CA ILE A 41 1.75 -0.42 1.43
C ILE A 41 2.32 0.14 0.12
N CYS A 42 2.69 -0.74 -0.82
CA CYS A 42 3.12 -0.36 -2.17
C CYS A 42 2.04 0.48 -2.88
N THR A 43 0.78 0.07 -2.79
CA THR A 43 -0.37 0.78 -3.37
C THR A 43 -0.89 1.87 -2.44
N SER A 44 -1.19 1.55 -1.18
CA SER A 44 -1.77 2.49 -0.21
C SER A 44 -0.86 3.67 0.09
N GLY A 45 0.46 3.47 0.07
CA GLY A 45 1.46 4.52 0.26
C GLY A 45 1.90 5.23 -1.03
N SER A 46 1.33 4.88 -2.20
CA SER A 46 1.75 5.41 -3.51
C SER A 46 3.27 5.27 -3.75
N CYS A 47 3.83 4.09 -3.45
CA CYS A 47 5.27 3.87 -3.48
C CYS A 47 5.82 4.00 -4.91
N PRO A 48 6.84 4.86 -5.15
CA PRO A 48 7.45 5.00 -6.47
C PRO A 48 8.17 3.72 -6.94
N ASN A 49 8.60 2.87 -6.01
CA ASN A 49 9.43 1.69 -6.30
C ASN A 49 8.60 0.42 -6.57
N MET A 50 7.26 0.51 -6.56
CA MET A 50 6.37 -0.65 -6.65
C MET A 50 6.68 -1.54 -7.87
N GLY A 51 6.97 -0.96 -9.03
CA GLY A 51 7.31 -1.74 -10.22
C GLY A 51 8.58 -2.57 -10.09
N GLU A 52 9.63 -1.96 -9.55
CA GLU A 52 10.93 -2.59 -9.34
C GLU A 52 10.85 -3.70 -8.29
N CYS A 53 10.24 -3.41 -7.14
CA CYS A 53 10.07 -4.40 -6.07
C CYS A 53 9.27 -5.61 -6.59
N TRP A 54 8.15 -5.37 -7.26
CA TRP A 54 7.30 -6.43 -7.79
C TRP A 54 7.97 -7.23 -8.92
N SER A 55 8.77 -6.58 -9.77
CA SER A 55 9.52 -7.30 -10.81
C SER A 55 10.60 -8.22 -10.23
N GLU A 56 11.21 -7.84 -9.11
CA GLU A 56 12.18 -8.68 -8.40
C GLU A 56 11.53 -9.79 -7.55
N GLY A 57 10.20 -9.77 -7.41
CA GLY A 57 9.44 -10.73 -6.61
C GLY A 57 9.42 -10.36 -5.13
N THR A 58 9.38 -9.06 -4.82
CA THR A 58 9.28 -8.53 -3.46
C THR A 58 8.01 -7.71 -3.32
N ALA A 59 7.25 -7.93 -2.25
CA ALA A 59 6.07 -7.13 -1.94
C ALA A 59 5.89 -6.95 -0.43
N THR A 60 5.31 -5.82 -0.05
CA THR A 60 4.97 -5.52 1.34
C THR A 60 3.45 -5.50 1.50
N PHE A 61 2.95 -6.51 2.19
CA PHE A 61 1.53 -6.68 2.48
C PHE A 61 1.17 -5.88 3.73
N MET A 62 0.01 -5.22 3.68
CA MET A 62 -0.53 -4.45 4.78
C MET A 62 -1.77 -5.17 5.30
N ILE A 63 -1.71 -5.67 6.52
CA ILE A 63 -2.82 -6.38 7.17
C ILE A 63 -3.72 -5.43 7.97
N LEU A 64 -4.87 -5.93 8.39
CA LEU A 64 -5.89 -5.21 9.16
C LEU A 64 -6.57 -4.06 8.39
N GLY A 65 -6.55 -4.14 7.06
CA GLY A 65 -7.20 -3.20 6.15
C GLY A 65 -6.28 -2.13 5.57
N ASN A 66 -6.88 -1.08 5.00
CA ASN A 66 -6.18 0.06 4.39
C ASN A 66 -6.51 1.41 5.04
N THR A 67 -7.18 1.38 6.18
CA THR A 67 -7.60 2.56 6.93
C THR A 67 -7.00 2.47 8.33
N CYS A 68 -6.22 3.47 8.70
CA CYS A 68 -5.54 3.56 9.99
C CYS A 68 -6.35 4.44 10.96
N THR A 69 -6.42 4.05 12.24
CA THR A 69 -7.04 4.87 13.29
C THR A 69 -6.24 6.13 13.61
N ARG A 70 -4.95 6.17 13.23
CA ARG A 70 -4.04 7.30 13.47
C ARG A 70 -3.79 8.14 12.22
N SER A 71 -3.30 9.36 12.44
CA SER A 71 -3.10 10.40 11.41
C SER A 71 -1.68 10.96 11.40
N CYS A 72 -0.69 10.11 11.15
CA CYS A 72 0.70 10.55 11.05
C CYS A 72 0.87 11.53 9.86
N GLY A 73 1.44 12.72 10.09
CA GLY A 73 1.53 13.78 9.08
C GLY A 73 2.34 13.47 7.81
N PHE A 74 3.08 12.36 7.80
CA PHE A 74 3.85 11.88 6.65
C PHE A 74 3.22 10.66 5.96
N CYS A 75 2.25 10.00 6.58
CA CYS A 75 1.75 8.71 6.12
C CYS A 75 0.70 8.90 5.01
N GLY A 76 0.86 8.15 3.91
CA GLY A 76 -0.07 8.18 2.78
C GLY A 76 -1.31 7.28 2.94
N VAL A 77 -1.36 6.48 4.01
CA VAL A 77 -2.48 5.58 4.29
C VAL A 77 -3.69 6.38 4.75
N LYS A 78 -4.89 5.98 4.32
CA LYS A 78 -6.14 6.64 4.68
C LYS A 78 -6.34 6.62 6.20
N THR A 79 -6.63 7.77 6.81
CA THR A 79 -7.09 7.83 8.20
C THR A 79 -8.61 7.67 8.25
N GLY A 80 -9.11 6.93 9.23
CA GLY A 80 -10.55 6.81 9.49
C GLY A 80 -10.89 5.64 10.41
N ARG A 81 -12.18 5.29 10.44
CA ARG A 81 -12.64 4.08 11.14
C ARG A 81 -12.41 2.85 10.24
N PRO A 82 -11.61 1.86 10.68
CA PRO A 82 -11.37 0.64 9.91
C PRO A 82 -12.62 -0.23 9.79
N GLU A 83 -12.60 -1.18 8.84
CA GLU A 83 -13.59 -2.24 8.77
C GLU A 83 -13.35 -3.32 9.84
N THR A 84 -14.31 -4.24 9.97
CA THR A 84 -14.19 -5.41 10.85
C THR A 84 -12.98 -6.25 10.45
N VAL A 85 -12.33 -6.87 11.44
CA VAL A 85 -11.18 -7.77 11.20
C VAL A 85 -11.64 -8.95 10.35
N ASP A 86 -10.90 -9.19 9.27
CA ASP A 86 -11.04 -10.38 8.43
C ASP A 86 -10.14 -11.49 8.98
N TRP A 87 -10.72 -12.46 9.67
CA TRP A 87 -9.97 -13.58 10.26
C TRP A 87 -9.38 -14.53 9.23
N GLU A 88 -9.83 -14.48 7.97
CA GLU A 88 -9.24 -15.24 6.87
C GLU A 88 -8.08 -14.48 6.18
N GLU A 89 -7.80 -13.24 6.59
CA GLU A 89 -6.74 -12.41 6.00
C GLU A 89 -5.38 -13.11 5.96
N PRO A 90 -4.90 -13.82 7.02
CA PRO A 90 -3.61 -14.51 6.96
C PRO A 90 -3.51 -15.54 5.84
N GLU A 91 -4.58 -16.33 5.63
CA GLU A 91 -4.65 -17.31 4.55
C GLU A 91 -4.70 -16.64 3.17
N LYS A 92 -5.45 -15.53 3.04
CA LYS A 92 -5.49 -14.72 1.81
C LYS A 92 -4.11 -14.16 1.47
N VAL A 93 -3.36 -13.66 2.46
CA VAL A 93 -1.98 -13.18 2.29
C VAL A 93 -1.05 -14.31 1.85
N ALA A 94 -1.09 -15.47 2.54
CA ALA A 94 -0.25 -16.62 2.20
C ALA A 94 -0.50 -17.13 0.77
N ARG A 95 -1.79 -17.25 0.38
CA ARG A 95 -2.19 -17.61 -0.98
C ARG A 95 -1.65 -16.63 -2.01
N SER A 96 -1.69 -15.35 -1.69
CA SER A 96 -1.24 -14.29 -2.57
C SER A 96 0.28 -14.30 -2.77
N ILE A 97 1.05 -14.49 -1.70
CA ILE A 97 2.50 -14.70 -1.78
C ILE A 97 2.83 -15.83 -2.76
N LYS A 98 2.11 -16.95 -2.67
CA LYS A 98 2.28 -18.10 -3.57
C LYS A 98 1.89 -17.80 -5.02
N LEU A 99 0.73 -17.18 -5.23
CA LEU A 99 0.21 -16.86 -6.58
C LEU A 99 1.07 -15.81 -7.30
N MET A 100 1.54 -14.80 -6.56
CA MET A 100 2.39 -13.74 -7.07
C MET A 100 3.86 -14.17 -7.22
N GLN A 101 4.21 -15.40 -6.79
CA GLN A 101 5.58 -15.92 -6.76
C GLN A 101 6.56 -14.98 -6.05
N ILE A 102 6.11 -14.39 -4.92
CA ILE A 102 6.93 -13.51 -4.11
C ILE A 102 8.04 -14.33 -3.46
N LYS A 103 9.29 -13.89 -3.67
CA LYS A 103 10.51 -14.45 -3.07
C LYS A 103 10.78 -13.85 -1.70
N HIS A 104 10.43 -12.59 -1.51
CA HIS A 104 10.62 -11.86 -0.24
C HIS A 104 9.35 -11.09 0.13
N ALA A 105 8.68 -11.54 1.18
CA ALA A 105 7.45 -10.93 1.67
C ALA A 105 7.74 -10.14 2.96
N VAL A 106 7.30 -8.88 2.99
CA VAL A 106 7.27 -8.06 4.20
C VAL A 106 5.81 -7.92 4.65
N ILE A 107 5.55 -8.06 5.94
CA ILE A 107 4.21 -7.88 6.51
C ILE A 107 4.27 -6.68 7.46
N THR A 108 3.34 -5.74 7.27
CA THR A 108 3.12 -4.57 8.12
C THR A 108 1.63 -4.43 8.40
N SER A 109 1.23 -3.60 9.35
CA SER A 109 -0.18 -3.32 9.65
C SER A 109 -0.48 -1.82 9.69
N VAL A 110 -1.76 -1.48 9.69
CA VAL A 110 -2.25 -0.20 10.21
C VAL A 110 -2.41 -0.27 11.74
N ASP A 111 -2.55 0.89 12.37
CA ASP A 111 -2.97 0.95 13.78
C ASP A 111 -4.48 0.64 13.87
N ARG A 112 -4.83 -0.19 14.86
CA ARG A 112 -6.19 -0.67 15.16
C ARG A 112 -6.58 -0.36 16.60
N ASP A 113 -6.54 0.92 16.95
CA ASP A 113 -6.92 1.39 18.30
C ASP A 113 -8.43 1.15 18.60
N ASP A 114 -9.22 0.72 17.61
CA ASP A 114 -10.62 0.31 17.76
C ASP A 114 -10.79 -1.10 18.35
N LEU A 115 -9.74 -1.92 18.33
CA LEU A 115 -9.73 -3.25 18.94
C LEU A 115 -9.34 -3.15 20.41
N LYS A 116 -9.81 -4.11 21.20
CA LYS A 116 -9.35 -4.28 22.58
C LYS A 116 -8.00 -4.99 22.57
N ASP A 117 -7.13 -4.57 23.47
CA ASP A 117 -5.88 -5.26 23.80
C ASP A 117 -6.12 -6.68 24.35
#